data_AF-A0AAW4XSS9-F1
#
_entry.id   AF-A0AAW4XSS9-F1
#
_cell.length_a   1.000
_cell.length_b   1.000
_cell.length_c   1.000
_cell.angle_alpha   90.00
_cell.angle_beta   90.00
_cell.angle_gamma   90.00
#
_symmetry.space_group_name_H-M   'P 1'
#
loop_
_entity.id
_entity.type
_entity.pdbx_description
1 polymer ?
#
loop_
_entity_poly.entity_id
_entity_poly.type
_entity_poly.pdbx_seq_one_letter_code
_entity_poly.pdbx_strand_id
1 'polypeptide(L)'
;MGFPAEMIQEKEPLVCYPDHELAYRCFIDNSSQWRAGMGGIYALDYNVIYSWLDAEGIKQRERNQVLREISLLERGALEVMQERREQQERSRKK
;
A
#
# COMPACT_ATOMS: atom_id res chain seq x y z
N MET A 1 -1.78 0.76 29.41
CA MET A 1 -2.18 2.04 28.81
C MET A 1 -2.84 1.70 27.48
N GLY A 2 -4.17 1.67 27.45
CA GLY A 2 -4.94 1.31 26.25
C GLY A 2 -5.43 2.57 25.57
N PHE A 3 -5.36 2.61 24.24
CA PHE A 3 -6.03 3.67 23.49
C PHE A 3 -7.53 3.62 23.78
N PRO A 4 -8.20 4.77 23.99
CA PRO A 4 -9.65 4.79 24.17
C PRO A 4 -10.35 4.16 22.97
N ALA A 5 -11.43 3.41 23.21
CA ALA A 5 -12.20 2.78 22.13
C ALA A 5 -12.70 3.82 21.12
N GLU A 6 -12.93 5.06 21.57
CA GLU A 6 -13.31 6.19 20.74
C GLU A 6 -12.24 6.61 19.70
N MET A 7 -10.99 6.18 19.85
CA MET A 7 -9.92 6.42 18.86
C MET A 7 -9.83 5.33 17.79
N ILE A 8 -10.57 4.23 17.94
CA ILE A 8 -10.61 3.17 16.94
C ILE A 8 -11.60 3.61 15.86
N GLN A 9 -11.07 4.08 14.73
CA GLN A 9 -11.89 4.40 13.57
C GLN A 9 -12.43 3.09 12.97
N GLU A 10 -13.70 2.77 13.25
CA GLU A 10 -14.38 1.64 12.61
C GLU A 10 -14.44 1.90 11.10
N LYS A 11 -13.65 1.13 10.34
CA LYS A 11 -13.76 1.06 8.89
C LYS A 11 -14.59 -0.17 8.52
N GLU A 12 -15.33 -0.06 7.43
CA GLU A 12 -16.02 -1.21 6.84
C GLU A 12 -15.02 -2.35 6.61
N PRO A 13 -15.37 -3.59 6.99
CA PRO A 13 -14.49 -4.73 6.81
C PRO A 13 -14.27 -4.98 5.31
N LEU A 14 -13.00 -5.00 4.90
CA LEU A 14 -12.63 -5.33 3.54
C LEU A 14 -12.60 -6.86 3.38
N VAL A 15 -13.39 -7.38 2.45
CA VAL A 15 -13.33 -8.79 2.08
C VAL A 15 -12.14 -8.99 1.14
N CYS A 16 -11.16 -9.79 1.58
CA CYS A 16 -10.02 -10.21 0.76
C CYS A 16 -10.16 -11.70 0.44
N TYR A 17 -9.99 -12.08 -0.84
CA TYR A 17 -9.91 -13.48 -1.21
C TYR A 17 -8.61 -14.09 -0.65
N PRO A 18 -8.61 -15.35 -0.16
CA PRO A 18 -7.45 -15.96 0.48
C PRO A 18 -6.18 -15.92 -0.37
N ASP A 19 -6.30 -16.03 -1.69
CA ASP A 19 -5.17 -16.02 -2.62
C ASP A 19 -4.43 -14.67 -2.68
N HIS A 20 -5.07 -13.58 -2.25
CA HIS A 20 -4.53 -12.22 -2.29
C HIS A 20 -4.17 -11.66 -0.91
N GLU A 21 -4.40 -12.44 0.16
CA GLU A 21 -4.16 -12.01 1.54
C GLU A 21 -2.69 -11.61 1.75
N LEU A 22 -1.76 -12.41 1.21
CA LEU A 22 -0.32 -12.17 1.38
C LEU A 22 0.12 -10.87 0.71
N ALA A 23 -0.33 -10.61 -0.52
CA ALA A 23 -0.01 -9.36 -1.22
C ALA A 23 -0.65 -8.15 -0.53
N TYR A 24 -1.89 -8.28 -0.07
CA TYR A 24 -2.57 -7.24 0.70
C TYR A 24 -1.83 -6.92 2.01
N ARG A 25 -1.47 -7.94 2.79
CA ARG A 25 -0.71 -7.77 4.04
C ARG A 25 0.63 -7.09 3.78
N CYS A 26 1.39 -7.59 2.79
CA CYS A 26 2.66 -6.99 2.39
C CYS A 26 2.50 -5.53 2.01
N PHE A 27 1.47 -5.19 1.22
CA PHE A 27 1.21 -3.81 0.81
C PHE A 27 0.84 -2.92 2.00
N ILE A 28 -0.06 -3.35 2.88
CA ILE A 28 -0.49 -2.54 4.04
C ILE A 28 0.67 -2.28 5.00
N ASP A 29 1.44 -3.32 5.34
CA ASP A 29 2.59 -3.21 6.25
C ASP A 29 3.67 -2.26 5.71
N ASN A 30 3.80 -2.17 4.38
CA ASN A 30 4.81 -1.35 3.71
C ASN A 30 4.23 -0.11 3.01
N SER A 31 2.95 0.23 3.25
CA SER A 31 2.22 1.30 2.54
C SER A 31 2.74 2.71 2.80
N SER A 32 3.68 2.88 3.73
CA SER A 32 4.38 4.13 4.01
C SER A 32 5.67 4.30 3.20
N GLN A 33 6.18 3.23 2.59
CA GLN A 33 7.52 3.17 1.99
C GLN A 33 7.50 3.53 0.51
N TRP A 34 7.20 4.80 0.23
CA TRP A 34 7.13 5.33 -1.13
C TRP A 34 8.44 5.99 -1.57
N ARG A 35 8.80 5.77 -2.83
CA ARG A 35 9.83 6.55 -3.52
C ARG A 35 9.21 7.84 -4.05
N ALA A 36 9.89 8.95 -3.77
CA ALA A 36 9.48 10.28 -4.18
C ALA A 36 10.63 11.06 -4.83
N GLY A 37 10.29 11.95 -5.77
CA GLY A 37 11.22 12.88 -6.41
C GLY A 37 10.59 14.26 -6.62
N MET A 38 11.18 15.09 -7.49
CA MET A 38 10.66 16.44 -7.81
C MET A 38 9.20 16.42 -8.31
N GLY A 39 8.77 15.34 -8.98
CA GLY A 39 7.39 15.15 -9.44
C GLY A 39 6.40 14.68 -8.37
N GLY A 40 6.88 14.28 -7.18
CA GLY A 40 6.10 13.63 -6.14
C GLY A 40 6.40 12.13 -6.02
N ILE A 41 5.46 11.41 -5.40
CA ILE A 41 5.50 9.96 -5.22
C ILE A 41 5.27 9.26 -6.58
N TYR A 42 6.07 8.24 -6.89
CA TYR A 42 5.98 7.57 -8.19
C TYR A 42 6.02 6.03 -8.14
N ALA A 43 6.49 5.43 -7.05
CA ALA A 43 6.55 3.97 -6.89
C ALA A 43 6.72 3.58 -5.42
N LEU A 44 6.32 2.37 -5.07
CA LEU A 44 6.64 1.71 -3.81
C LEU A 44 8.11 1.25 -3.83
N ASP A 45 8.77 1.20 -2.67
CA ASP A 45 10.14 0.68 -2.60
C ASP A 45 10.16 -0.86 -2.61
N TYR A 46 10.37 -1.43 -3.80
CA TYR A 46 10.46 -2.88 -3.97
C TYR A 46 11.62 -3.51 -3.20
N ASN A 47 12.69 -2.78 -2.85
CA ASN A 47 13.76 -3.36 -2.01
C ASN A 47 13.23 -3.71 -0.62
N VAL A 48 12.35 -2.85 -0.07
CA VAL A 48 11.67 -3.12 1.20
C VAL A 48 10.72 -4.30 1.06
N ILE A 49 9.99 -4.38 -0.06
CA ILE A 49 9.09 -5.52 -0.35
C ILE A 49 9.86 -6.84 -0.42
N TYR A 50 10.99 -6.88 -1.14
CA TYR A 50 11.83 -8.08 -1.18
C TYR A 50 12.35 -8.45 0.21
N SER A 51 12.80 -7.46 1.00
CA SER A 51 13.27 -7.68 2.38
C SER A 51 12.16 -8.21 3.29
N TRP A 52 10.93 -7.72 3.13
CA TRP A 52 9.76 -8.20 3.87
C TRP A 52 9.40 -9.65 3.48
N LEU A 53 9.42 -9.98 2.18
CA LEU A 53 9.17 -11.34 1.70
C LEU A 53 10.25 -12.33 2.17
N ASP A 54 11.50 -11.89 2.29
CA ASP A 54 12.59 -12.66 2.88
C ASP A 54 12.34 -12.91 4.38
N ALA A 55 11.97 -11.87 5.12
CA ALA A 55 11.69 -11.96 6.56
C ALA A 55 10.51 -12.91 6.88
N GLU A 56 9.49 -12.92 6.03
CA GLU A 56 8.31 -13.80 6.14
C GLU A 56 8.56 -15.22 5.62
N GLY A 57 9.75 -15.52 5.09
CA GLY A 57 10.11 -16.86 4.61
C GLY A 57 9.37 -17.29 3.34
N ILE A 58 8.88 -16.34 2.53
CA ILE A 58 8.11 -16.63 1.32
C ILE A 58 9.02 -17.24 0.24
N LYS A 59 8.64 -18.42 -0.27
CA LYS A 59 9.41 -19.15 -1.28
C LYS A 59 9.43 -18.41 -2.62
N GLN A 60 10.55 -18.48 -3.33
CA GLN A 60 10.75 -17.79 -4.61
C GLN A 60 9.63 -18.04 -5.64
N ARG A 61 9.08 -19.26 -5.67
CA ARG A 61 7.97 -19.64 -6.58
C ARG A 61 6.69 -18.83 -6.35
N GLU A 62 6.43 -18.44 -5.09
CA GLU A 62 5.22 -17.72 -4.67
C GLU A 62 5.40 -16.20 -4.83
N ARG A 63 6.65 -15.70 -4.76
CA ARG A 63 6.96 -14.28 -4.91
C ARG A 63 6.48 -13.68 -6.23
N ASN A 64 6.60 -14.42 -7.33
CA ASN A 64 6.18 -13.90 -8.65
C ASN A 64 4.70 -13.55 -8.70
N GLN A 65 3.85 -14.30 -8.00
CA GLN A 65 2.42 -13.99 -7.92
C GLN A 65 2.21 -12.78 -7.00
N VAL A 66 2.79 -12.81 -5.81
CA VAL A 66 2.65 -11.73 -4.81
C VAL A 66 3.12 -10.39 -5.36
N LEU A 67 4.25 -10.35 -6.07
CA LEU A 67 4.79 -9.13 -6.67
C LEU A 67 3.89 -8.57 -7.77
N ARG A 68 3.24 -9.44 -8.56
CA ARG A 68 2.26 -8.99 -9.56
C ARG A 68 1.05 -8.36 -8.89
N GLU A 69 0.55 -8.96 -7.82
CA GLU A 69 -0.58 -8.44 -7.05
C GLU A 69 -0.24 -7.11 -6.35
N ILE A 70 0.97 -7.00 -5.76
CA ILE A 70 1.47 -5.74 -5.20
C ILE A 70 1.54 -4.64 -6.26
N SER A 71 1.96 -4.95 -7.48
CA SER A 71 1.99 -3.96 -8.57
C SER A 71 0.60 -3.44 -8.95
N LEU A 72 -0.45 -4.27 -8.82
CA LEU A 72 -1.84 -3.81 -9.00
C LEU A 72 -2.28 -2.87 -7.88
N LEU A 73 -1.95 -3.20 -6.63
CA LEU A 73 -2.24 -2.35 -5.47
C LEU A 73 -1.50 -1.01 -5.54
N GLU A 74 -0.23 -1.03 -5.95
CA GLU A 74 0.60 0.16 -6.16
C GLU A 74 -0.03 1.11 -7.18
N ARG A 75 -0.47 0.60 -8.33
CA ARG A 75 -1.13 1.42 -9.36
C ARG A 75 -2.40 2.09 -8.84
N GLY A 76 -3.28 1.33 -8.21
CA GLY A 76 -4.51 1.90 -7.64
C GLY A 76 -4.22 2.94 -6.56
N ALA A 77 -3.20 2.71 -5.73
CA ALA A 77 -2.78 3.69 -4.73
C ALA A 77 -2.21 4.97 -5.36
N LEU A 78 -1.39 4.86 -6.41
CA LEU A 78 -0.86 6.01 -7.15
C LEU A 78 -1.97 6.84 -7.81
N GLU A 79 -2.95 6.18 -8.42
CA GLU A 79 -4.12 6.84 -9.01
C GLU A 79 -4.87 7.66 -7.95
N VAL A 80 -5.21 7.06 -6.81
CA VAL A 80 -5.91 7.74 -5.72
C VAL A 80 -5.06 8.89 -5.12
N MET A 81 -3.75 8.71 -4.99
CA MET A 81 -2.85 9.76 -4.50
C MET A 81 -2.81 10.95 -5.47
N GLN A 82 -2.77 10.67 -6.77
CA GLN A 82 -2.82 11.71 -7.81
C GLN A 82 -4.16 12.45 -7.77
N GLU A 83 -5.28 11.74 -7.76
CA GLU A 83 -6.63 12.35 -7.68
C GLU A 83 -6.77 13.27 -6.47
N ARG A 84 -6.31 12.81 -5.28
CA ARG A 84 -6.36 13.60 -4.06
C ARG A 84 -5.50 14.86 -4.16
N ARG A 85 -4.32 14.77 -4.79
CA ARG A 85 -3.46 15.94 -5.01
C ARG A 85 -4.15 16.96 -5.92
N GLU A 86 -4.72 16.51 -7.03
CA GLU A 86 -5.46 17.38 -7.96
C GLU A 86 -6.65 18.06 -7.28
N GLN A 87 -7.40 17.33 -6.44
CA GLN A 87 -8.51 17.89 -5.66
C GLN A 87 -8.04 18.95 -4.66
N GLN A 88 -6.91 18.73 -3.98
CA GLN A 88 -6.31 19.70 -3.06
C GLN A 88 -5.80 20.96 -3.78
N GLU A 89 -5.24 20.82 -4.97
CA GLU A 89 -4.80 21.95 -5.78
C GLU A 89 -5.98 22.78 -6.28
N ARG A 90 -7.10 22.14 -6.64
CA ARG A 90 -8.34 22.81 -7.03
C ARG A 90 -8.99 23.56 -5.86
N SER A 91 -9.02 22.97 -4.67
CA SER A 91 -9.59 23.62 -3.47
C SER A 91 -8.75 24.79 -2.98
N ARG A 92 -7.43 24.78 -3.19
CA ARG A 92 -6.53 25.91 -2.87
C ARG A 92 -6.64 27.09 -3.84
N LYS A 93 -7.11 26.87 -5.07
CA LYS A 93 -7.26 27.91 -6.10
C LYS A 93 -8.64 28.59 -6.09
N LYS A 94 -9.58 28.08 -5.28
CA LYS A 94 -10.93 28.59 -5.13
C LYS A 94 -11.04 29.42 -3.85
#